data_AF-A0A964D560-F1
#
_entry.id   AF-A0A964D560-F1
#
_cell.length_a   1.000
_cell.length_b   1.000
_cell.length_c   1.000
_cell.angle_alpha   90.00
_cell.angle_beta   90.00
_cell.angle_gamma   90.00
#
_symmetry.space_group_name_H-M   'P 1'
#
loop_
_entity.id
_entity.type
_entity.pdbx_description
1 polymer ?
#
loop_
_entity_poly.entity_id
_entity_poly.type
_entity_poly.pdbx_seq_one_letter_code
_entity_poly.pdbx_strand_id
1 'polypeptide(L)'
;MTSGSLQTMTQVFGEFIDQFPPEHDSLELTFTPSSRPIKQRWRNNRVSAHFVADYLSSFLPVDEQDASSEKRIKQSKGAVSYIANELLENAIKFTDDNCNHKVRFGIHFIGESDVTAVIFATNYVQQPAANKLQEFIAELFNSDSDELYLQQLEKNAESESETSGLGLLTMINDYSAKIGWKFERISDGSNMLAITTIVQISV
;
A
#
# COMPACT_ATOMS: atom_id res chain seq x y z
N MET A 1 34.86 -18.79 -17.86
CA MET A 1 34.46 -18.17 -16.56
C MET A 1 33.07 -17.58 -16.76
N THR A 2 32.05 -18.38 -16.51
CA THR A 2 30.64 -17.96 -16.61
C THR A 2 30.30 -17.15 -15.37
N SER A 3 30.16 -15.84 -15.56
CA SER A 3 29.51 -14.95 -14.59
C SER A 3 28.09 -15.46 -14.41
N GLY A 4 27.84 -16.13 -13.29
CA GLY A 4 26.49 -16.42 -12.83
C GLY A 4 25.83 -15.10 -12.49
N SER A 5 24.96 -14.63 -13.38
CA SER A 5 23.94 -13.66 -13.02
C SER A 5 23.22 -14.22 -11.80
N LEU A 6 23.38 -13.56 -10.65
CA LEU A 6 22.46 -13.69 -9.53
C LEU A 6 21.10 -13.27 -10.09
N GLN A 7 20.28 -14.25 -10.49
CA GLN A 7 18.89 -13.98 -10.80
C GLN A 7 18.29 -13.37 -9.54
N THR A 8 17.99 -12.07 -9.60
CA THR A 8 17.12 -11.41 -8.63
C THR A 8 15.78 -12.13 -8.67
N MET A 9 15.51 -12.96 -7.67
CA MET A 9 14.20 -13.58 -7.51
C MET A 9 13.18 -12.49 -7.18
N THR A 10 12.37 -12.15 -8.18
CA THR A 10 11.23 -11.25 -8.06
C THR A 10 9.95 -12.06 -8.20
N GLN A 11 8.99 -11.86 -7.30
CA GLN A 11 7.66 -12.47 -7.39
C GLN A 11 6.60 -11.36 -7.36
N VAL A 12 5.61 -11.46 -8.26
CA VAL A 12 4.55 -10.46 -8.41
C VAL A 12 3.20 -11.14 -8.26
N PHE A 13 2.28 -10.50 -7.55
CA PHE A 13 0.92 -10.95 -7.32
C PHE A 13 -0.08 -9.82 -7.56
N GLY A 14 -1.30 -10.16 -7.95
CA GLY A 14 -2.37 -9.18 -8.17
C GLY A 14 -2.09 -8.21 -9.32
N GLU A 15 -2.76 -7.06 -9.27
CA GLU A 15 -2.62 -6.00 -10.28
C GLU A 15 -1.47 -5.06 -9.92
N PHE A 16 -0.24 -5.58 -9.99
CA PHE A 16 0.97 -4.79 -9.77
C PHE A 16 1.38 -4.03 -11.03
N ILE A 17 1.79 -2.78 -10.86
CA ILE A 17 2.31 -1.88 -11.90
C ILE A 17 3.77 -1.59 -11.57
N ASP A 18 4.67 -1.90 -12.49
CA ASP A 18 6.11 -1.73 -12.35
C ASP A 18 6.66 -0.47 -13.04
N GLN A 19 5.85 0.14 -13.93
CA GLN A 19 6.25 1.28 -14.76
C GLN A 19 5.24 2.42 -14.61
N PHE A 20 5.71 3.53 -14.06
CA PHE A 20 5.01 4.80 -14.07
C PHE A 20 5.64 5.70 -15.12
N PRO A 21 4.84 6.38 -15.98
CA PRO A 21 5.39 7.28 -16.97
C PRO A 21 6.15 8.43 -16.27
N PRO A 22 7.41 8.72 -16.67
CA PRO A 22 8.25 9.71 -15.98
C PRO A 22 7.74 11.15 -16.12
N GLU A 23 6.85 11.41 -17.07
CA GLU A 23 6.18 12.69 -17.29
C GLU A 23 5.07 13.00 -16.29
N HIS A 24 4.59 12.03 -15.51
CA HIS A 24 3.56 12.26 -14.50
C HIS A 24 4.15 12.62 -13.14
N ASP A 25 3.56 13.63 -12.51
CA ASP A 25 3.90 14.02 -11.15
C ASP A 25 3.67 12.86 -10.16
N SER A 26 4.55 12.77 -9.17
CA SER A 26 4.43 11.82 -8.07
C SER A 26 4.95 12.44 -6.77
N LEU A 27 4.40 11.95 -5.67
CA LEU A 27 4.87 12.31 -4.33
C LEU A 27 5.36 11.06 -3.63
N GLU A 28 6.64 11.06 -3.27
CA GLU A 28 7.27 9.98 -2.51
C GLU A 28 7.84 10.49 -1.18
N LEU A 29 7.54 9.74 -0.12
CA LEU A 29 8.02 9.95 1.24
C LEU A 29 8.87 8.74 1.66
N THR A 30 9.89 8.99 2.47
CA THR A 30 10.72 7.93 3.05
C THR A 30 10.79 8.02 4.56
N PHE A 31 10.72 6.86 5.22
CA PHE A 31 10.71 6.75 6.68
C PHE A 31 11.82 5.81 7.12
N THR A 32 12.63 6.24 8.09
CA THR A 32 13.68 5.40 8.68
C THR A 32 13.11 4.63 9.86
N PRO A 33 12.99 3.28 9.80
CA PRO A 33 12.32 2.48 10.84
C PRO A 33 12.91 2.72 12.25
N SER A 34 14.25 2.77 12.33
CA SER A 34 14.99 2.93 13.59
C SER A 34 15.03 4.37 14.14
N SER A 35 14.49 5.37 13.43
CA SER A 35 14.68 6.78 13.81
C SER A 35 13.86 7.25 15.02
N ARG A 36 12.72 6.61 15.32
CA ARG A 36 11.81 7.02 16.42
C ARG A 36 11.03 5.82 17.00
N PRO A 37 10.56 5.91 18.26
CA PRO A 37 9.67 4.89 18.84
C PRO A 37 8.40 4.71 18.00
N ILE A 38 7.94 3.47 17.88
CA ILE A 38 6.82 3.07 17.00
C ILE A 38 5.53 3.87 17.23
N LYS A 39 5.20 4.22 18.49
CA LYS A 39 4.03 5.04 18.84
C LYS A 39 4.08 6.46 18.25
N GLN A 40 5.27 7.05 18.10
CA GLN A 40 5.42 8.34 17.44
C GLN A 40 5.41 8.21 15.91
N ARG A 41 5.87 7.07 15.37
CA ARG A 41 5.74 6.75 13.94
C ARG A 41 4.26 6.68 13.55
N TRP A 42 3.42 6.02 14.35
CA TRP A 42 1.99 5.87 14.06
C TRP A 42 1.21 7.19 14.01
N ARG A 43 1.50 8.14 14.93
CA ARG A 43 0.90 9.48 14.84
C ARG A 43 1.32 10.20 13.56
N ASN A 44 2.54 9.98 13.10
CA ASN A 44 3.02 10.54 11.85
C ASN A 44 2.38 9.87 10.63
N ASN A 45 2.02 8.58 10.71
CA ASN A 45 1.36 7.86 9.60
C ASN A 45 0.07 8.56 9.18
N ARG A 46 -0.81 8.87 10.13
CA ARG A 46 -2.06 9.58 9.84
C ARG A 46 -1.84 10.97 9.24
N VAL A 47 -0.81 11.69 9.69
CA VAL A 47 -0.44 13.00 9.12
C VAL A 47 0.07 12.84 7.68
N SER A 48 0.95 11.87 7.43
CA SER A 48 1.46 11.57 6.10
C SER A 48 0.35 11.13 5.13
N ALA A 49 -0.60 10.31 5.61
CA ALA A 49 -1.75 9.89 4.82
C ALA A 49 -2.68 11.06 4.46
N HIS A 50 -2.99 11.94 5.42
CA HIS A 50 -3.75 13.16 5.15
C HIS A 50 -3.01 14.09 4.18
N PHE A 51 -1.69 14.24 4.33
CA PHE A 51 -0.88 15.05 3.43
C PHE A 51 -0.90 14.51 1.99
N VAL A 52 -0.79 13.19 1.80
CA VAL A 52 -0.91 12.57 0.48
C VAL A 52 -2.32 12.74 -0.11
N ALA A 53 -3.36 12.63 0.71
CA ALA A 53 -4.74 12.86 0.28
C ALA A 53 -5.03 14.33 -0.03
N ASP A 54 -4.39 15.27 0.66
CA ASP A 54 -4.43 16.69 0.32
C ASP A 54 -3.71 16.96 -1.00
N TYR A 55 -2.54 16.37 -1.21
CA TYR A 55 -1.80 16.46 -2.47
C TYR A 55 -2.61 15.90 -3.65
N LEU A 56 -3.31 14.77 -3.49
CA LEU A 56 -4.26 14.28 -4.50
C LEU A 56 -5.25 15.35 -4.96
N SER A 57 -5.82 16.10 -4.02
CA SER A 57 -6.93 16.99 -4.34
C SER A 57 -6.56 18.11 -5.32
N SER A 58 -5.27 18.43 -5.48
CA SER A 58 -4.82 19.39 -6.50
C SER A 58 -4.80 18.82 -7.93
N PHE A 59 -4.90 17.51 -8.10
CA PHE A 59 -4.92 16.83 -9.41
C PHE A 59 -6.32 16.46 -9.89
N LEU A 60 -7.33 16.60 -9.02
CA LEU A 60 -8.71 16.31 -9.39
C LEU A 60 -9.34 17.53 -10.09
N PRO A 61 -10.08 17.33 -11.20
CA PRO A 61 -10.73 18.43 -11.89
C PRO A 61 -11.80 19.06 -10.99
N VAL A 62 -11.73 20.38 -10.82
CA VAL A 62 -12.74 21.16 -10.10
C VAL A 62 -13.58 21.89 -11.14
N ASP A 63 -14.84 21.48 -11.29
CA ASP A 63 -15.85 22.33 -11.93
C ASP A 63 -16.60 23.10 -10.85
N GLU A 64 -16.28 24.39 -10.70
CA GLU A 64 -16.86 25.29 -9.70
C GLU A 64 -18.38 25.47 -9.86
N GLN A 65 -18.95 25.10 -11.01
CA GLN A 65 -20.38 25.20 -11.29
C GLN A 65 -21.13 23.90 -11.00
N ASP A 66 -20.41 22.81 -10.72
CA ASP A 66 -20.97 21.49 -10.46
C ASP A 66 -20.75 21.07 -9.00
N ALA A 67 -21.77 21.24 -8.17
CA ALA A 67 -21.77 20.78 -6.77
C ALA A 67 -21.51 19.26 -6.62
N SER A 68 -21.66 18.46 -7.69
CA SER A 68 -21.28 17.05 -7.67
C SER A 68 -19.76 16.84 -7.78
N SER A 69 -19.01 17.80 -8.34
CA SER A 69 -17.54 17.79 -8.37
C SER A 69 -16.94 17.88 -6.96
N GLU A 70 -17.42 18.81 -6.13
CA GLU A 70 -16.96 18.92 -4.73
C GLU A 70 -17.21 17.65 -3.93
N LYS A 71 -18.37 17.00 -4.14
CA LYS A 71 -18.70 15.74 -3.47
C LYS A 71 -17.76 14.61 -3.91
N ARG A 72 -17.49 14.47 -5.22
CA ARG A 72 -16.53 13.49 -5.75
C ARG A 72 -15.15 13.69 -5.15
N ILE A 73 -14.63 14.92 -5.17
CA ILE A 73 -13.33 15.26 -4.59
C ILE A 73 -13.25 14.87 -3.11
N LYS A 74 -14.29 15.19 -2.33
CA LYS A 74 -14.33 14.82 -0.90
C LYS A 74 -14.35 13.30 -0.69
N GLN A 75 -15.07 12.56 -1.53
CA GLN A 75 -15.12 11.10 -1.48
C GLN A 75 -13.76 10.49 -1.87
N SER A 76 -13.18 10.89 -2.99
CA SER A 76 -11.86 10.43 -3.46
C SER A 76 -10.76 10.75 -2.45
N LYS A 77 -10.80 11.95 -1.84
CA LYS A 77 -9.88 12.32 -0.75
C LYS A 77 -10.06 11.43 0.48
N GLY A 78 -11.30 11.11 0.87
CA GLY A 78 -11.58 10.20 1.96
C GLY A 78 -11.02 8.79 1.70
N ALA A 79 -11.28 8.26 0.51
CA ALA A 79 -10.79 6.95 0.07
C ALA A 79 -9.26 6.89 0.04
N VAL A 80 -8.60 7.84 -0.61
CA VAL A 80 -7.13 7.92 -0.64
C VAL A 80 -6.56 8.08 0.76
N SER A 81 -7.15 8.92 1.62
CA SER A 81 -6.67 9.08 3.00
C SER A 81 -6.77 7.79 3.81
N TYR A 82 -7.84 7.01 3.62
CA TYR A 82 -7.99 5.71 4.26
C TYR A 82 -6.93 4.73 3.75
N ILE A 83 -6.85 4.52 2.44
CA ILE A 83 -5.92 3.59 1.80
C ILE A 83 -4.46 3.94 2.15
N ALA A 84 -4.11 5.22 2.05
CA ALA A 84 -2.80 5.74 2.42
C ALA A 84 -2.43 5.42 3.88
N ASN A 85 -3.38 5.60 4.81
CA ASN A 85 -3.15 5.32 6.22
C ASN A 85 -2.90 3.83 6.45
N GLU A 86 -3.78 2.98 5.93
CA GLU A 86 -3.68 1.52 6.08
C GLU A 86 -2.40 0.95 5.45
N LEU A 87 -2.03 1.39 4.25
CA LEU A 87 -0.79 0.93 3.60
C LEU A 87 0.46 1.37 4.36
N LEU A 88 0.52 2.64 4.78
CA LEU A 88 1.66 3.15 5.52
C LEU A 88 1.75 2.52 6.92
N GLU A 89 0.61 2.29 7.58
CA GLU A 89 0.56 1.59 8.85
C GLU A 89 1.07 0.15 8.71
N ASN A 90 0.59 -0.60 7.72
CA ASN A 90 1.09 -1.95 7.44
C ASN A 90 2.59 -1.95 7.17
N ALA A 91 3.08 -1.04 6.32
CA ALA A 91 4.50 -0.94 5.99
C ALA A 91 5.36 -0.66 7.23
N ILE A 92 4.93 0.24 8.12
CA ILE A 92 5.64 0.58 9.35
C ILE A 92 5.51 -0.52 10.42
N LYS A 93 4.38 -1.22 10.50
CA LYS A 93 4.11 -2.30 11.46
C LYS A 93 4.94 -3.54 11.16
N PHE A 94 5.10 -3.87 9.88
CA PHE A 94 5.74 -5.12 9.45
C PHE A 94 7.19 -4.98 9.01
N THR A 95 7.71 -3.77 8.82
CA THR A 95 9.13 -3.59 8.50
C THR A 95 10.01 -4.09 9.65
N ASP A 96 11.11 -4.75 9.32
CA ASP A 96 12.14 -5.13 10.29
C ASP A 96 12.87 -3.87 10.77
N ASP A 97 12.82 -3.60 12.07
CA ASP A 97 13.46 -2.42 12.67
C ASP A 97 15.00 -2.52 12.69
N ASN A 98 15.57 -3.71 12.45
CA ASN A 98 17.02 -3.92 12.31
C ASN A 98 17.53 -3.64 10.89
N CYS A 99 16.62 -3.27 9.98
CA CYS A 99 16.93 -2.95 8.61
C CYS A 99 17.45 -1.52 8.48
N ASN A 100 18.51 -1.34 7.68
CA ASN A 100 19.01 -0.01 7.32
C ASN A 100 18.29 0.60 6.09
N HIS A 101 17.31 -0.10 5.53
CA HIS A 101 16.51 0.41 4.42
C HIS A 101 15.33 1.25 4.93
N LYS A 102 15.02 2.30 4.17
CA LYS A 102 13.92 3.21 4.49
C LYS A 102 12.62 2.71 3.87
N VAL A 103 11.56 2.64 4.66
CA VAL A 103 10.21 2.44 4.12
C VAL A 103 9.90 3.55 3.12
N ARG A 104 9.46 3.18 1.91
CA ARG A 104 8.99 4.12 0.89
C ARG A 104 7.48 4.13 0.89
N PHE A 105 6.89 5.29 0.62
CA PHE A 105 5.45 5.44 0.54
C PHE A 105 5.12 6.61 -0.38
N GLY A 106 4.11 6.48 -1.23
CA GLY A 106 3.81 7.54 -2.16
C GLY A 106 2.56 7.31 -2.99
N ILE A 107 2.31 8.25 -3.89
CA ILE A 107 1.20 8.22 -4.83
C ILE A 107 1.68 8.63 -6.22
N HIS A 108 1.20 7.91 -7.22
CA HIS A 108 1.30 8.21 -8.64
C HIS A 108 -0.10 8.37 -9.24
N PHE A 109 -0.18 9.04 -10.39
CA PHE A 109 -1.40 9.20 -11.16
C PHE A 109 -1.20 8.60 -12.55
N ILE A 110 -2.20 7.85 -13.01
CA ILE A 110 -2.25 7.31 -14.37
C ILE A 110 -3.60 7.65 -15.01
N GLY A 111 -3.59 7.91 -16.31
CA GLY A 111 -4.79 8.29 -17.08
C GLY A 111 -5.03 9.81 -17.11
N GLU A 112 -5.43 10.32 -18.28
CA GLU A 112 -5.71 11.75 -18.49
C GLU A 112 -7.18 12.11 -18.22
N SER A 113 -8.13 11.28 -18.69
CA SER A 113 -9.57 11.52 -18.56
C SER A 113 -10.20 10.74 -17.40
N ASP A 114 -9.80 9.49 -17.22
CA ASP A 114 -10.18 8.63 -16.09
C ASP A 114 -8.96 8.45 -15.18
N VAL A 115 -8.80 9.39 -14.25
CA VAL A 115 -7.63 9.42 -13.36
C VAL A 115 -7.70 8.25 -12.38
N THR A 116 -6.62 7.48 -12.32
CA THR A 116 -6.43 6.43 -11.32
C THR A 116 -5.28 6.83 -10.40
N ALA A 117 -5.57 6.91 -9.11
CA ALA A 117 -4.56 7.08 -8.07
C ALA A 117 -3.93 5.72 -7.75
N VAL A 118 -2.60 5.63 -7.86
CA VAL A 118 -1.82 4.46 -7.50
C VAL A 118 -1.00 4.79 -6.26
N ILE A 119 -1.44 4.28 -5.12
CA ILE A 119 -0.78 4.48 -3.82
C ILE A 119 0.11 3.26 -3.57
N PHE A 120 1.34 3.48 -3.13
CA PHE A 120 2.26 2.39 -2.85
C PHE A 120 2.94 2.55 -1.49
N ALA A 121 3.32 1.41 -0.91
CA ALA A 121 4.25 1.35 0.21
C ALA A 121 5.25 0.21 0.01
N THR A 122 6.52 0.49 0.24
CA THR A 122 7.59 -0.51 0.25
C THR A 122 8.16 -0.66 1.66
N ASN A 123 8.09 -1.87 2.23
CA ASN A 123 8.71 -2.23 3.49
C ASN A 123 9.64 -3.43 3.34
N TYR A 124 10.44 -3.70 4.39
CA TYR A 124 11.50 -4.71 4.33
C TYR A 124 11.30 -5.75 5.41
N VAL A 125 11.26 -7.02 5.02
CA VAL A 125 10.94 -8.12 5.93
C VAL A 125 11.89 -9.30 5.76
N GLN A 126 11.94 -10.17 6.76
CA GLN A 126 12.57 -11.48 6.66
C GLN A 126 11.65 -12.49 5.95
N GLN A 127 12.23 -13.56 5.40
CA GLN A 127 11.49 -14.60 4.68
C GLN A 127 10.25 -15.14 5.42
N PRO A 128 10.27 -15.43 6.75
CA PRO A 128 9.08 -15.95 7.43
C PRO A 128 7.88 -15.00 7.41
N ALA A 129 8.12 -13.68 7.48
CA ALA A 129 7.04 -12.69 7.41
C ALA A 129 6.53 -12.53 5.97
N ALA A 130 7.42 -12.61 4.97
CA ALA A 130 7.02 -12.63 3.57
C ALA A 130 6.13 -13.84 3.25
N ASN A 131 6.48 -15.04 3.73
CA ASN A 131 5.70 -16.25 3.51
C ASN A 131 4.27 -16.13 4.07
N LYS A 132 4.11 -15.57 5.28
CA LYS A 132 2.77 -15.33 5.86
C LYS A 132 1.92 -14.41 4.99
N LEU A 133 2.52 -13.36 4.43
CA LEU A 133 1.79 -12.48 3.51
C LEU A 133 1.44 -13.21 2.21
N GLN A 134 2.33 -14.06 1.67
CA GLN A 134 2.04 -14.85 0.48
C GLN A 134 0.91 -15.87 0.71
N GLU A 135 0.85 -16.50 1.88
CA GLU A 135 -0.25 -17.38 2.30
C GLU A 135 -1.57 -16.60 2.34
N PHE A 136 -1.57 -15.40 2.94
CA PHE A 136 -2.75 -14.53 2.95
C PHE A 136 -3.18 -14.08 1.55
N ILE A 137 -2.23 -13.70 0.69
CA ILE A 137 -2.51 -13.34 -0.71
C ILE A 137 -3.12 -14.53 -1.46
N ALA A 138 -2.61 -15.74 -1.23
CA ALA A 138 -3.17 -16.94 -1.84
C ALA A 138 -4.60 -17.22 -1.35
N GLU A 139 -4.89 -17.03 -0.06
CA GLU A 139 -6.25 -17.14 0.49
C GLU A 139 -7.20 -16.11 -0.14
N LEU A 140 -6.72 -14.86 -0.28
CA LEU A 140 -7.45 -13.75 -0.89
C LEU A 140 -7.89 -14.04 -2.33
N PHE A 141 -7.03 -14.68 -3.13
CA PHE A 141 -7.35 -15.02 -4.52
C PHE A 141 -8.20 -16.28 -4.70
N ASN A 142 -8.26 -17.15 -3.69
CA ASN A 142 -8.97 -18.43 -3.78
C ASN A 142 -10.33 -18.44 -3.07
N SER A 143 -10.71 -17.34 -2.43
CA SER A 143 -11.96 -17.20 -1.67
C SER A 143 -12.79 -16.03 -2.17
N ASP A 144 -14.08 -16.00 -1.81
CA ASP A 144 -14.91 -14.81 -2.00
C ASP A 144 -14.48 -13.71 -1.01
N SER A 145 -14.22 -12.50 -1.52
CA SER A 145 -13.74 -11.38 -0.70
C SER A 145 -14.75 -10.92 0.35
N ASP A 146 -16.05 -11.08 0.09
CA ASP A 146 -17.11 -10.76 1.04
C ASP A 146 -17.19 -11.80 2.17
N GLU A 147 -17.04 -13.08 1.84
CA GLU A 147 -16.97 -14.14 2.86
C GLU A 147 -15.71 -14.01 3.72
N LEU A 148 -14.56 -13.74 3.11
CA LEU A 148 -13.32 -13.51 3.86
C LEU A 148 -13.44 -12.28 4.77
N TYR A 149 -14.08 -11.21 4.31
CA TYR A 149 -14.31 -10.01 5.10
C TYR A 149 -15.17 -10.31 6.33
N LEU A 150 -16.27 -11.04 6.16
CA LEU A 150 -17.14 -11.46 7.26
C LEU A 150 -16.39 -12.35 8.25
N GLN A 151 -15.66 -13.36 7.77
CA GLN A 151 -14.85 -14.23 8.63
C GLN A 151 -13.80 -13.46 9.43
N GLN A 152 -13.17 -12.46 8.81
CA GLN A 152 -12.16 -11.65 9.49
C GLN A 152 -12.78 -10.71 10.52
N LEU A 153 -13.97 -10.16 10.26
CA LEU A 153 -14.74 -9.38 11.23
C LEU A 153 -15.13 -10.23 12.44
N GLU A 154 -15.61 -11.45 12.23
CA GLU A 154 -15.95 -12.39 13.30
C GLU A 154 -14.73 -12.74 14.16
N LYS A 155 -13.60 -13.10 13.53
CA LYS A 155 -12.33 -13.37 14.23
C LYS A 155 -11.85 -12.16 15.05
N ASN A 156 -12.02 -10.94 14.53
CA ASN A 156 -11.70 -9.69 15.24
C ASN A 156 -12.64 -9.39 16.42
N ALA A 157 -13.91 -9.79 16.33
CA ALA A 157 -14.85 -9.61 17.43
C ALA A 157 -14.60 -10.62 18.56
N GLU A 158 -14.12 -11.82 18.22
CA GLU A 158 -13.81 -12.90 19.17
C GLU A 158 -12.42 -12.79 19.81
N SER A 159 -11.50 -12.05 19.20
CA SER A 159 -10.15 -11.82 19.72
C SER A 159 -9.92 -10.35 20.04
N GLU A 160 -9.38 -10.04 21.23
CA GLU A 160 -8.98 -8.66 21.60
C GLU A 160 -7.76 -8.14 20.77
N SER A 161 -7.31 -8.89 19.77
CA SER A 161 -6.18 -8.55 18.90
C SER A 161 -6.67 -8.16 17.51
N GLU A 162 -6.23 -7.00 17.02
CA GLU A 162 -6.39 -6.61 15.61
C GLU A 162 -5.77 -7.67 14.69
N THR A 163 -6.61 -8.51 14.11
CA THR A 163 -6.16 -9.45 13.08
C THR A 163 -5.84 -8.67 11.81
N SER A 164 -4.67 -8.96 11.25
CA SER A 164 -4.18 -8.30 10.04
C SER A 164 -4.95 -8.80 8.82
N GLY A 165 -5.21 -7.93 7.85
CA GLY A 165 -5.92 -8.29 6.61
C GLY A 165 -7.27 -7.58 6.42
N LEU A 166 -7.91 -7.13 7.50
CA LEU A 166 -9.19 -6.39 7.40
C LEU A 166 -9.06 -5.13 6.56
N GLY A 167 -8.00 -4.33 6.75
CA GLY A 167 -7.78 -3.12 5.97
C GLY A 167 -7.69 -3.38 4.46
N LEU A 168 -7.03 -4.47 4.04
CA LEU A 168 -6.95 -4.85 2.62
C LEU A 168 -8.32 -5.28 2.07
N LEU A 169 -9.09 -6.02 2.85
CA LEU A 169 -10.45 -6.44 2.46
C LEU A 169 -11.41 -5.23 2.37
N THR A 170 -11.30 -4.27 3.30
CA THR A 170 -12.05 -3.01 3.23
C THR A 170 -11.70 -2.21 1.96
N MET A 171 -10.43 -2.18 1.56
CA MET A 171 -10.04 -1.53 0.30
C MET A 171 -10.73 -2.14 -0.92
N ILE A 172 -10.81 -3.47 -0.96
CA ILE A 172 -11.43 -4.20 -2.08
C ILE A 172 -12.95 -3.98 -2.07
N ASN A 173 -13.61 -4.19 -0.92
CA ASN A 173 -15.07 -4.22 -0.85
C ASN A 173 -15.70 -2.82 -0.86
N ASP A 174 -15.14 -1.85 -0.13
CA ASP A 174 -15.75 -0.52 0.03
C ASP A 174 -15.30 0.46 -1.06
N TYR A 175 -14.11 0.26 -1.65
CA TYR A 175 -13.52 1.18 -2.63
C TYR A 175 -13.24 0.54 -4.00
N SER A 176 -13.61 -0.73 -4.20
CA SER A 176 -13.31 -1.47 -5.45
C SER A 176 -11.83 -1.41 -5.84
N ALA A 177 -10.95 -1.35 -4.83
CA ALA A 177 -9.55 -1.11 -5.06
C ALA A 177 -8.85 -2.34 -5.63
N LYS A 178 -7.94 -2.11 -6.58
CA LYS A 178 -7.09 -3.16 -7.16
C LYS A 178 -5.77 -3.20 -6.43
N ILE A 179 -5.39 -4.35 -5.91
CA ILE A 179 -4.18 -4.50 -5.10
C ILE A 179 -3.15 -5.36 -5.84
N GLY A 180 -1.90 -4.95 -5.77
CA GLY A 180 -0.76 -5.69 -6.30
C GLY A 180 0.39 -5.75 -5.30
N TRP A 181 1.17 -6.80 -5.36
CA TRP A 181 2.37 -6.98 -4.54
C TRP A 181 3.56 -7.37 -5.39
N LYS A 182 4.73 -6.83 -5.04
CA LYS A 182 6.02 -7.26 -5.57
C LYS A 182 6.97 -7.57 -4.44
N PHE A 183 7.53 -8.78 -4.46
CA PHE A 183 8.52 -9.28 -3.52
C PHE A 183 9.87 -9.36 -4.23
N GLU A 184 10.88 -8.67 -3.69
CA GLU A 184 12.20 -8.56 -4.27
C GLU A 184 13.27 -8.83 -3.24
N ARG A 185 14.21 -9.74 -3.55
CA ARG A 185 15.38 -9.93 -2.70
C ARG A 185 16.33 -8.74 -2.82
N ILE A 186 16.76 -8.19 -1.69
CA ILE A 186 17.70 -7.07 -1.68
C ILE A 186 19.12 -7.59 -1.98
N SER A 187 19.84 -6.86 -2.83
CA SER A 187 21.22 -7.20 -3.24
C SER A 187 22.28 -6.52 -2.36
N ASP A 188 22.11 -6.55 -1.05
CA ASP A 188 23.03 -5.92 -0.07
C ASP A 188 23.69 -6.95 0.88
N GLY A 189 23.51 -8.24 0.61
CA GLY A 189 24.00 -9.33 1.45
C GLY A 189 23.11 -9.63 2.66
N SER A 190 22.04 -8.86 2.89
CA SER A 190 21.01 -9.21 3.85
C SER A 190 20.12 -10.35 3.31
N ASN A 191 19.54 -11.15 4.19
CA ASN A 191 18.55 -12.17 3.81
C ASN A 191 17.12 -11.59 3.76
N MET A 192 17.00 -10.31 3.45
CA MET A 192 15.74 -9.58 3.49
C MET A 192 15.07 -9.50 2.11
N LEU A 193 13.76 -9.30 2.15
CA LEU A 193 12.94 -8.99 0.99
C LEU A 193 12.37 -7.58 1.13
N ALA A 194 12.43 -6.82 0.06
CA ALA A 194 11.58 -5.66 -0.15
C ALA A 194 10.20 -6.16 -0.61
N ILE A 195 9.15 -5.71 0.05
CA ILE A 195 7.77 -5.94 -0.36
C ILE A 195 7.20 -4.59 -0.74
N THR A 196 6.80 -4.44 -1.99
CA THR A 196 6.03 -3.27 -2.45
C THR A 196 4.57 -3.69 -2.61
N THR A 197 3.69 -3.07 -1.84
CA THR A 197 2.24 -3.17 -2.02
C THR A 197 1.77 -1.94 -2.76
N ILE A 198 0.98 -2.12 -3.82
CA ILE A 198 0.29 -1.05 -4.52
C ILE A 198 -1.21 -1.22 -4.43
N VAL A 199 -1.92 -0.11 -4.35
CA VAL A 199 -3.39 -0.06 -4.39
C VAL A 199 -3.80 1.00 -5.40
N GLN A 200 -4.67 0.60 -6.32
CA GLN A 200 -5.19 1.45 -7.37
C GLN A 200 -6.66 1.73 -7.11
N ILE A 201 -7.06 3.00 -7.19
CA ILE A 201 -8.47 3.41 -7.15
C ILE A 201 -8.75 4.48 -8.20
N SER A 202 -9.91 4.39 -8.84
CA SER A 202 -10.45 5.46 -9.67
C SER A 202 -10.85 6.63 -8.77
N VAL A 203 -10.46 7.86 -9.15
CA VAL A 203 -10.65 9.06 -8.33
C VAL A 203 -11.40 10.18 -9.04
#